data_AF-A0A0M4JJ22-F1
#
_entry.id   AF-A0A0M4JJ22-F1
#
_cell.length_a   1.000
_cell.length_b   1.000
_cell.length_c   1.000
_cell.angle_alpha   90.00
_cell.angle_beta   90.00
_cell.angle_gamma   90.00
#
_symmetry.space_group_name_H-M   'P 1'
#
loop_
_entity.id
_entity.type
_entity.pdbx_description
1 polymer ?
#
loop_
_entity_poly.entity_id
_entity_poly.type
_entity_poly.pdbx_seq_one_letter_code
_entity_poly.pdbx_strand_id
1 'polypeptide(L)' 'MSIRLRELIRNVRSCKTQADERACIHKECASIRTAFKDENNELRHRNVA' A
#
# COMPACT_ATOMS: atom_id res chain seq x y z
N MET A 1 -4.90 -0.53 8.34
CA MET A 1 -4.42 0.87 8.25
C MET A 1 -3.46 0.95 7.09
N SER A 2 -3.76 1.74 6.04
CA SER A 2 -2.84 1.88 4.89
C SER A 2 -1.67 2.79 5.25
N ILE A 3 -0.47 2.41 4.81
CA ILE A 3 0.75 3.21 4.96
C ILE A 3 0.78 4.33 3.91
N ARG A 4 1.49 5.43 4.18
CA ARG A 4 1.60 6.55 3.23
C ARG A 4 2.35 6.10 1.97
N LEU A 5 2.01 6.64 0.80
CA LEU A 5 2.67 6.33 -0.48
C LEU A 5 4.20 6.35 -0.41
N ARG A 6 4.78 7.38 0.24
CA ARG A 6 6.24 7.50 0.41
C ARG A 6 6.85 6.36 1.23
N GLU A 7 6.10 5.80 2.16
CA GLU A 7 6.54 4.64 2.97
C GLU A 7 6.42 3.35 2.18
N LEU A 8 5.34 3.17 1.41
CA LEU A 8 5.20 2.05 0.47
C LEU A 8 6.36 2.01 -0.53
N ILE A 9 6.72 3.15 -1.12
CA ILE A 9 7.86 3.24 -2.05
C ILE A 9 9.17 2.85 -1.36
N ARG A 10 9.40 3.28 -0.11
CA ARG A 10 10.61 2.87 0.64
C ARG A 10 10.63 1.36 0.90
N ASN A 11 9.50 0.78 1.30
CA ASN A 11 9.39 -0.64 1.61
C ASN A 11 9.66 -1.49 0.36
N VAL A 12 9.05 -1.14 -0.77
CA VAL A 12 9.29 -1.79 -2.07
C VAL A 12 10.76 -1.70 -2.47
N ARG A 13 11.38 -0.51 -2.35
CA ARG A 13 12.81 -0.32 -2.66
C ARG A 13 13.75 -1.08 -1.72
N SER A 14 13.28 -1.51 -0.55
CA SER A 14 14.08 -2.27 0.43
C SER A 14 13.99 -3.79 0.21
N CYS A 15 13.06 -4.26 -0.63
CA CYS A 15 12.92 -5.68 -0.96
C CYS A 15 14.18 -6.20 -1.68
N LYS A 16 14.64 -7.38 -1.28
CA LYS A 16 15.86 -8.01 -1.84
C LYS A 16 15.55 -9.05 -2.90
N THR A 17 14.30 -9.51 -2.97
CA THR A 17 13.85 -10.50 -3.94
C THR A 17 12.55 -10.06 -4.60
N GLN A 18 12.30 -10.58 -5.81
CA GLN A 18 11.05 -10.34 -6.52
C GLN A 18 9.83 -10.91 -5.76
N ALA A 19 10.03 -11.98 -5.00
CA ALA A 19 8.97 -12.57 -4.16
C ALA A 19 8.57 -11.60 -3.04
N ASP A 20 9.54 -10.98 -2.37
CA ASP A 20 9.28 -9.99 -1.32
C ASP A 20 8.57 -8.76 -1.86
N GLU A 21 8.99 -8.28 -3.04
CA GLU A 21 8.36 -7.15 -3.70
C GLU A 21 6.89 -7.44 -4.02
N ARG A 22 6.60 -8.60 -4.62
CA ARG A 22 5.23 -9.05 -4.90
C ARG A 22 4.40 -9.18 -3.63
N ALA A 23 4.96 -9.71 -2.54
CA ALA A 23 4.28 -9.85 -1.27
C ALA A 23 3.93 -8.48 -0.64
N CYS A 24 4.88 -7.53 -0.66
CA CYS A 24 4.67 -6.17 -0.17
C CYS A 24 3.55 -5.45 -0.93
N ILE A 25 3.60 -5.50 -2.27
CA ILE A 25 2.58 -4.92 -3.15
C ILE A 25 1.22 -5.57 -2.87
N HIS A 26 1.14 -6.91 -2.81
CA HIS A 26 -0.11 -7.62 -2.63
C HIS A 26 -0.79 -7.25 -1.29
N LYS A 27 0.00 -7.12 -0.22
CA LYS A 27 -0.47 -6.72 1.10
C LYS A 27 -1.08 -5.32 1.10
N GLU A 28 -0.41 -4.34 0.49
CA GLU A 28 -0.96 -2.98 0.43
C GLU A 28 -2.14 -2.87 -0.54
N CYS A 29 -2.11 -3.57 -1.68
CA CYS A 29 -3.28 -3.63 -2.57
C CYS A 29 -4.51 -4.20 -1.84
N ALA A 30 -4.35 -5.24 -1.01
CA ALA A 30 -5.45 -5.76 -0.19
C ALA A 30 -5.97 -4.70 0.79
N SER A 31 -5.07 -3.99 1.48
CA SER A 31 -5.43 -2.93 2.42
C SER A 31 -6.17 -1.76 1.73
N ILE A 32 -5.73 -1.37 0.52
CA ILE A 32 -6.39 -0.32 -0.29
C ILE A 32 -7.78 -0.77 -0.73
N ARG A 33 -7.94 -2.01 -1.19
CA ARG A 33 -9.26 -2.56 -1.57
C ARG A 33 -10.23 -2.56 -0.38
N THR A 34 -9.78 -2.95 0.81
CA THR A 34 -10.60 -2.88 2.03
C THR A 34 -10.96 -1.44 2.38
N ALA A 35 -10.00 -0.51 2.33
CA ALA A 35 -10.26 0.91 2.62
C ALA A 35 -11.27 1.55 1.66
N PHE A 36 -11.29 1.15 0.39
CA PHE A 36 -12.32 1.60 -0.56
C PHE A 36 -13.70 1.02 -0.27
N LYS A 37 -13.77 -0.22 0.22
CA LYS A 37 -15.03 -0.88 0.60
C LYS A 37 -15.66 -0.23 1.83
N ASP A 38 -14.83 0.18 2.79
CA ASP A 38 -15.29 0.78 4.04
C ASP A 38 -15.62 2.28 3.92
N GLU A 39 -15.72 2.82 2.69
CA GLU A 39 -16.01 4.24 2.37
C GLU A 39 -15.21 5.27 3.17
N ASN A 40 -13.98 4.92 3.58
CA ASN A 40 -13.16 5.80 4.39
C ASN A 40 -12.48 6.88 3.53
N ASN A 41 -13.29 7.86 3.11
CA ASN A 41 -12.95 8.90 2.13
C ASN A 41 -11.82 9.82 2.64
N GLU A 42 -11.68 9.95 3.95
CA GLU A 42 -10.61 10.75 4.57
C GLU A 42 -9.21 10.22 4.25
N LEU A 43 -9.04 8.92 4.02
CA LEU A 43 -7.72 8.31 3.79
C LEU A 43 -7.43 8.06 2.31
N ARG A 44 -8.35 8.43 1.41
CA ARG A 44 -8.25 8.15 -0.03
C ARG A 44 -7.04 8.82 -0.68
N HIS A 45 -6.72 10.04 -0.25
CA HIS A 45 -5.60 10.83 -0.74
C HIS A 45 -4.23 10.30 -0.29
N ARG A 46 -4.14 9.40 0.70
CA ARG A 46 -2.83 8.86 1.15
C ARG A 46 -2.13 7.98 0.12
N ASN A 47 -2.89 7.43 -0.81
CA ASN A 47 -2.43 6.45 -1.80
C ASN A 47 -2.29 7.06 -3.20
N VAL A 48 -2.60 8.36 -3.38
CA VAL A 48 -2.55 9.09 -4.65
C VAL A 48 -1.67 10.32 -4.44
N ALA A 49 -0.68 10.53 -5.30
CA ALA A 49 0.15 11.74 -5.33
C ALA A 49 -0.40 12.75 -6.34
#